data_AF-G1UW56-F1
#
_entry.id   AF-G1UW56-F1
#
_cell.length_a   1.000
_cell.length_b   1.000
_cell.length_c   1.000
_cell.angle_alpha   90.00
_cell.angle_beta   90.00
_cell.angle_gamma   90.00
#
_symmetry.space_group_name_H-M   'P 1'
#
loop_
_entity.id
_entity.type
_entity.pdbx_description
1 polymer ?
#
loop_
_entity_poly.entity_id
_entity_poly.type
_entity_poly.pdbx_seq_one_letter_code
_entity_poly.pdbx_strand_id
1 'polypeptide(L)'
;MNSYEAKQEARRQRYLDRADQARQEFEDTHERAHKMAEAIPFGQPILVGHHSEKRDRNYRGRIHDTFGRAFAALEKAEHYKDKAASVGHGGISSDDPDALQKLRAKLAEMENSQALMKAANQTIRRHKTDEARIAALVPLGFTEAQALDLIKPDYIGRVGYAPFTLSNHNANMRRVKERIAELEHAATRQHKEEQAEGYTYREDPEENRVMFIFDGKPAENVRQLLKSHGFKWSPTRGAWVRQITGNALFAARCVRQGLAELSA
;
A
#
# COMPACT_ATOMS: atom_id res chain seq x y z
N MET A 1 -13.19 13.15 -7.61
CA MET A 1 -12.73 11.95 -6.89
C MET A 1 -13.48 10.77 -7.46
N ASN A 2 -12.77 9.81 -8.04
CA ASN A 2 -13.42 8.62 -8.62
C ASN A 2 -13.85 7.62 -7.52
N SER A 3 -14.60 6.57 -7.88
CA SER A 3 -15.13 5.61 -6.91
C SER A 3 -14.05 4.82 -6.16
N TYR A 4 -12.89 4.59 -6.78
CA TYR A 4 -11.75 3.92 -6.16
C TYR A 4 -11.05 4.83 -5.14
N GLU A 5 -10.79 6.08 -5.52
CA GLU A 5 -10.22 7.10 -4.65
C GLU A 5 -11.10 7.37 -3.43
N ALA A 6 -12.41 7.44 -3.61
CA ALA A 6 -13.36 7.58 -2.49
C ALA A 6 -13.28 6.39 -1.51
N LYS A 7 -13.07 5.17 -2.01
CA LYS A 7 -12.87 3.98 -1.14
C LYS A 7 -11.54 4.05 -0.39
N GLN A 8 -10.47 4.53 -1.02
CA GLN A 8 -9.18 4.73 -0.35
C GLN A 8 -9.30 5.83 0.71
N GLU A 9 -9.95 6.95 0.40
CA GLU A 9 -10.18 8.04 1.36
C GLU A 9 -10.99 7.58 2.56
N ALA A 10 -12.11 6.88 2.33
CA ALA A 10 -12.91 6.31 3.41
C ALA A 10 -12.11 5.31 4.26
N ARG A 11 -11.18 4.56 3.66
CA ARG A 11 -10.28 3.67 4.40
C ARG A 11 -9.27 4.44 5.24
N ARG A 12 -8.69 5.50 4.69
CA ARG A 12 -7.77 6.39 5.40
C ARG A 12 -8.47 7.02 6.60
N GLN A 13 -9.66 7.60 6.39
CA GLN A 13 -10.45 8.21 7.44
C GLN A 13 -10.76 7.23 8.57
N ARG A 14 -11.20 6.00 8.25
CA ARG A 14 -11.42 4.97 9.29
C ARG A 14 -10.18 4.64 10.12
N TYR A 15 -8.97 4.75 9.56
CA TYR A 15 -7.75 4.58 10.34
C TYR A 15 -7.43 5.81 11.19
N LEU A 16 -7.65 7.02 10.66
CA LEU A 16 -7.51 8.26 11.43
C LEU A 16 -8.47 8.27 12.62
N ASP A 17 -9.75 7.95 12.41
CA ASP A 17 -10.75 7.89 13.49
C ASP A 17 -10.32 6.91 14.60
N ARG A 18 -9.73 5.77 14.22
CA ARG A 18 -9.19 4.78 15.17
C ARG A 18 -7.94 5.26 15.89
N ALA A 19 -7.10 6.03 15.21
CA ALA A 19 -5.93 6.65 15.81
C ALA A 19 -6.35 7.69 16.85
N ASP A 20 -7.34 8.53 16.53
CA ASP A 20 -7.87 9.55 17.42
C ASP A 20 -8.55 8.93 18.65
N GLN A 21 -9.34 7.87 18.45
CA GLN A 21 -9.93 7.10 19.56
C GLN A 21 -8.85 6.51 20.48
N ALA A 22 -7.81 5.90 19.92
CA ALA A 22 -6.70 5.36 20.71
C ALA A 22 -5.88 6.46 21.40
N ARG A 23 -5.79 7.64 20.78
CA ARG A 23 -5.13 8.81 21.39
C ARG A 23 -5.92 9.34 22.57
N GLN A 24 -7.25 9.44 22.45
CA GLN A 24 -8.11 9.81 23.58
C GLN A 24 -8.00 8.79 24.73
N GLU A 25 -7.98 7.49 24.40
CA GLU A 25 -7.77 6.43 25.39
C GLU A 25 -6.43 6.57 26.14
N PHE A 26 -5.36 6.96 25.43
CA PHE A 26 -4.07 7.31 26.04
C PHE A 26 -4.22 8.50 26.98
N GLU A 27 -4.79 9.61 26.53
CA GLU A 27 -4.92 10.84 27.32
C GLU A 27 -5.68 10.58 28.62
N ASP A 28 -6.85 9.93 28.54
CA ASP A 28 -7.68 9.60 29.71
C ASP A 28 -6.95 8.65 30.67
N THR A 29 -6.28 7.62 30.14
CA THR A 29 -5.60 6.61 30.97
C THR A 29 -4.32 7.15 31.58
N HIS A 30 -3.58 7.98 30.84
CA HIS A 30 -2.37 8.65 31.29
C HIS A 30 -2.70 9.67 32.38
N GLU A 31 -3.74 10.50 32.18
CA GLU A 31 -4.19 11.44 33.21
C GLU A 31 -4.62 10.71 34.49
N ARG A 32 -5.33 9.59 34.37
CA ARG A 32 -5.67 8.74 35.52
C ARG A 32 -4.43 8.21 36.23
N ALA A 33 -3.45 7.69 35.50
CA ALA A 33 -2.20 7.19 36.08
C ALA A 33 -1.44 8.32 36.81
N HIS A 34 -1.43 9.52 36.22
CA HIS A 34 -0.85 10.72 36.81
C HIS A 34 -1.53 11.08 38.13
N LYS A 35 -2.87 11.17 38.16
CA LYS A 35 -3.65 11.43 39.38
C LYS A 35 -3.41 10.39 40.47
N MET A 36 -3.22 9.12 40.10
CA MET A 36 -2.86 8.07 41.06
C MET A 36 -1.43 8.25 41.60
N ALA A 37 -0.49 8.67 40.75
CA ALA A 37 0.88 8.93 41.16
C ALA A 37 1.01 10.15 42.09
N GLU A 38 0.24 11.21 41.82
CA GLU A 38 0.20 12.43 42.64
C GLU A 38 -0.25 12.17 44.10
N ALA A 39 -1.04 11.11 44.33
CA ALA A 39 -1.43 10.72 45.68
C ALA A 39 -0.27 10.20 46.54
N ILE A 40 0.90 9.91 45.94
CA ILE A 40 2.12 9.53 46.64
C ILE A 40 3.02 10.76 46.77
N PRO A 41 3.23 11.29 47.98
CA PRO A 41 4.18 12.35 48.24
C PRO A 41 5.56 12.09 47.61
N PHE A 42 6.10 13.11 46.97
CA PHE A 42 7.40 13.01 46.32
C PHE A 42 8.50 12.59 47.31
N GLY A 43 9.28 11.58 46.94
CA GLY A 43 10.36 11.05 47.77
C GLY A 43 9.92 10.10 48.89
N GLN A 44 8.62 9.79 49.04
CA GLN A 44 8.18 8.84 50.06
C GLN A 44 8.70 7.41 49.77
N PRO A 45 9.53 6.82 50.66
CA PRO A 45 10.01 5.45 50.48
C PRO A 45 8.92 4.42 50.82
N ILE A 46 9.07 3.21 50.28
CA ILE A 46 8.27 2.06 50.70
C ILE A 46 8.74 1.65 52.09
N LEU A 47 7.83 1.61 53.07
CA LEU A 47 8.13 1.18 54.43
C LEU A 47 8.23 -0.36 54.49
N VAL A 48 9.44 -0.89 54.30
CA VAL A 48 9.70 -2.34 54.30
C VAL A 48 9.50 -2.93 55.71
N GLY A 49 8.78 -4.04 55.80
CA GLY A 49 8.45 -4.73 57.06
C GLY A 49 7.25 -4.13 57.82
N HIS A 50 6.68 -3.01 57.35
CA HIS A 50 5.49 -2.41 57.97
C HIS A 50 4.20 -3.08 57.46
N HIS A 51 3.13 -3.08 58.27
CA HIS A 51 1.85 -3.70 57.90
C HIS A 51 1.22 -3.10 56.63
N SER A 52 1.61 -1.88 56.23
CA SER A 52 1.15 -1.20 55.02
C SER A 52 1.97 -1.50 53.76
N GLU A 53 3.12 -2.18 53.88
CA GLU A 53 4.05 -2.43 52.77
C GLU A 53 3.36 -3.05 51.56
N LYS A 54 2.64 -4.15 51.79
CA LYS A 54 1.94 -4.91 50.74
C LYS A 54 0.94 -4.03 49.99
N ARG A 55 0.22 -3.15 50.71
CA ARG A 55 -0.77 -2.25 50.12
C ARG A 55 -0.11 -1.17 49.26
N ASP A 56 0.99 -0.59 49.74
CA ASP A 56 1.73 0.43 49.00
C ASP A 56 2.35 -0.13 47.70
N ARG A 57 3.00 -1.30 47.80
CA ARG A 57 3.54 -2.01 46.62
C ARG A 57 2.46 -2.30 45.57
N ASN A 58 1.31 -2.81 46.00
CA ASN A 58 0.19 -3.08 45.10
C ASN A 58 -0.37 -1.79 44.48
N TYR A 59 -0.41 -0.68 45.22
CA TYR A 59 -0.87 0.60 44.68
C TYR A 59 0.09 1.13 43.61
N ARG A 60 1.40 1.13 43.89
CA ARG A 60 2.46 1.50 42.93
C ARG A 60 2.46 0.59 41.70
N GLY A 61 2.25 -0.72 41.88
CA GLY A 61 2.07 -1.67 40.78
C GLY A 61 0.90 -1.31 39.87
N ARG A 62 -0.26 -0.96 40.44
CA ARG A 62 -1.41 -0.50 39.65
C ARG A 62 -1.15 0.79 38.88
N ILE A 63 -0.35 1.73 39.43
CA ILE A 63 0.07 2.93 38.71
C ILE A 63 0.91 2.54 37.48
N HIS A 64 1.92 1.70 37.69
CA HIS A 64 2.77 1.18 36.62
C HIS A 64 1.96 0.49 35.52
N ASP A 65 1.05 -0.42 35.88
CA ASP A 65 0.20 -1.13 34.91
C ASP A 65 -0.75 -0.18 34.16
N THR A 66 -1.19 0.90 34.82
CA THR A 66 -2.05 1.91 34.19
C THR A 66 -1.26 2.77 33.20
N PHE A 67 -0.03 3.17 33.54
CA PHE A 67 0.88 3.80 32.57
C PHE A 67 1.19 2.86 31.39
N GLY A 68 1.47 1.58 31.66
CA GLY A 68 1.70 0.58 30.62
C GLY A 68 0.53 0.48 29.63
N ARG A 69 -0.71 0.48 30.13
CA ARG A 69 -1.91 0.53 29.28
C ARG A 69 -2.04 1.84 28.50
N ALA A 70 -1.71 2.98 29.10
CA ALA A 70 -1.71 4.25 28.40
C ALA A 70 -0.72 4.23 27.22
N PHE A 71 0.54 3.86 27.46
CA PHE A 71 1.54 3.82 26.39
C PHE A 71 1.21 2.79 25.31
N ALA A 72 0.61 1.65 25.65
CA ALA A 72 0.08 0.71 24.65
C ALA A 72 -1.01 1.34 23.77
N ALA A 73 -1.90 2.17 24.34
CA ALA A 73 -2.89 2.93 23.56
C ALA A 73 -2.23 3.98 22.66
N LEU A 74 -1.16 4.63 23.12
CA LEU A 74 -0.38 5.56 22.31
C LEU A 74 0.30 4.87 21.11
N GLU A 75 0.96 3.73 21.34
CA GLU A 75 1.55 2.92 20.26
C GLU A 75 0.49 2.48 19.24
N LYS A 76 -0.70 2.09 19.71
CA LYS A 76 -1.84 1.77 18.86
C LYS A 76 -2.31 2.97 18.04
N ALA A 77 -2.29 4.19 18.61
CA ALA A 77 -2.63 5.40 17.88
C ALA A 77 -1.64 5.67 16.73
N GLU A 78 -0.34 5.63 17.02
CA GLU A 78 0.72 5.81 16.01
C GLU A 78 0.66 4.71 14.94
N HIS A 79 0.43 3.45 15.34
CA HIS A 79 0.21 2.36 14.39
C HIS A 79 -0.91 2.69 13.39
N TYR A 80 -2.06 3.18 13.86
CA TYR A 80 -3.15 3.53 12.94
C TYR A 80 -2.86 4.77 12.09
N LYS A 81 -2.09 5.74 12.60
CA LYS A 81 -1.60 6.86 11.78
C LYS A 81 -0.69 6.37 10.64
N ASP A 82 0.24 5.48 10.93
CA ASP A 82 1.10 4.87 9.90
C ASP A 82 0.28 4.11 8.87
N LYS A 83 -0.75 3.38 9.32
CA LYS A 83 -1.68 2.69 8.42
C LYS A 83 -2.43 3.69 7.54
N ALA A 84 -2.90 4.81 8.09
CA ALA A 84 -3.56 5.87 7.33
C ALA A 84 -2.61 6.50 6.30
N ALA A 85 -1.39 6.83 6.70
CA ALA A 85 -0.35 7.37 5.83
C ALA A 85 -0.03 6.41 4.68
N SER A 86 0.05 5.10 4.94
CA SER A 86 0.33 4.10 3.90
C SER A 86 -0.77 3.97 2.82
N VAL A 87 -1.99 4.46 3.09
CA VAL A 87 -3.10 4.36 2.13
C VAL A 87 -2.82 5.20 0.88
N GLY A 88 -2.82 4.55 -0.28
CA GLY A 88 -2.54 5.19 -1.57
C GLY A 88 -1.11 5.03 -2.06
N HIS A 89 -0.18 4.51 -1.25
CA HIS A 89 1.23 4.34 -1.62
C HIS A 89 1.51 3.04 -2.41
N GLY A 90 0.50 2.21 -2.65
CA GLY A 90 0.61 0.89 -3.30
C GLY A 90 0.77 0.90 -4.84
N GLY A 91 1.09 2.04 -5.44
CA GLY A 91 1.13 2.21 -6.90
C GLY A 91 -0.27 2.31 -7.53
N ILE A 92 -0.30 2.37 -8.88
CA ILE A 92 -1.55 2.52 -9.65
C ILE A 92 -2.25 1.16 -9.71
N SER A 93 -3.39 1.03 -9.04
CA SER A 93 -4.18 -0.20 -9.00
C SER A 93 -4.96 -0.41 -10.30
N SER A 94 -5.16 -1.67 -10.71
CA SER A 94 -6.05 -2.01 -11.83
C SER A 94 -7.54 -1.85 -11.50
N ASP A 95 -7.89 -1.74 -10.22
CA ASP A 95 -9.27 -1.48 -9.80
C ASP A 95 -9.62 0.03 -9.87
N ASP A 96 -8.65 0.89 -10.21
CA ASP A 96 -8.87 2.31 -10.45
C ASP A 96 -9.36 2.50 -11.90
N PRO A 97 -10.55 3.08 -12.14
CA PRO A 97 -11.05 3.31 -13.49
C PRO A 97 -10.10 4.18 -14.33
N ASP A 98 -9.34 5.07 -13.68
CA ASP A 98 -8.41 5.97 -14.35
C ASP A 98 -6.99 5.37 -14.44
N ALA A 99 -6.81 4.08 -14.15
CA ALA A 99 -5.49 3.44 -14.09
C ALA A 99 -4.70 3.60 -15.40
N LEU A 100 -5.35 3.38 -16.55
CA LEU A 100 -4.74 3.51 -17.87
C LEU A 100 -4.28 4.95 -18.15
N GLN A 101 -5.12 5.93 -17.82
CA GLN A 101 -4.78 7.34 -17.97
C GLN A 101 -3.58 7.72 -17.10
N LYS A 102 -3.59 7.34 -15.82
CA LYS A 102 -2.50 7.59 -14.87
C LYS A 102 -1.19 6.92 -15.30
N LEU A 103 -1.25 5.69 -15.80
CA LEU A 103 -0.07 4.97 -16.30
C LEU A 103 0.50 5.60 -17.56
N ARG A 104 -0.35 6.03 -18.51
CA ARG A 104 0.10 6.73 -19.72
C ARG A 104 0.73 8.08 -19.39
N ALA A 105 0.16 8.85 -18.47
CA ALA A 105 0.74 10.10 -18.00
C ALA A 105 2.12 9.87 -17.35
N LYS A 106 2.22 8.87 -16.48
CA LYS A 106 3.49 8.45 -15.85
C LYS A 106 4.52 8.01 -16.89
N LEU A 107 4.10 7.29 -17.93
CA LEU A 107 4.99 6.88 -19.01
C LEU A 107 5.51 8.09 -19.79
N ALA A 108 4.65 9.04 -20.14
CA ALA A 108 5.05 10.26 -20.84
C ALA A 108 6.05 11.10 -20.01
N GLU A 109 5.82 11.22 -18.70
CA GLU A 109 6.77 11.86 -17.78
C GLU A 109 8.13 11.14 -17.77
N MET A 110 8.12 9.81 -17.71
CA MET A 110 9.35 9.02 -17.79
C MET A 110 10.07 9.20 -19.13
N GLU A 111 9.35 9.24 -20.24
CA GLU A 111 9.93 9.44 -21.57
C GLU A 111 10.58 10.83 -21.71
N ASN A 112 9.91 11.88 -21.20
CA ASN A 112 10.46 13.23 -21.15
C ASN A 112 11.72 13.29 -20.26
N SER A 113 11.67 12.70 -19.07
CA SER A 113 12.80 12.63 -18.15
C SER A 113 14.00 11.90 -18.79
N GLN A 114 13.76 10.78 -19.48
CA GLN A 114 14.82 10.05 -20.18
C GLN A 114 15.44 10.87 -21.30
N ALA A 115 14.62 11.59 -22.08
CA ALA A 115 15.10 12.45 -23.15
C ALA A 115 15.98 13.58 -22.59
N LEU A 116 15.56 14.22 -21.50
CA LEU A 116 16.34 15.24 -20.79
C LEU A 116 17.67 14.69 -20.27
N MET A 117 17.67 13.52 -19.63
CA MET A 117 18.92 12.90 -19.14
C MET A 117 19.92 12.62 -20.27
N LYS A 118 19.42 12.13 -21.42
CA LYS A 118 20.26 11.88 -22.60
C LYS A 118 20.80 13.18 -23.20
N ALA A 119 19.95 14.21 -23.32
CA ALA A 119 20.34 15.52 -23.81
C ALA A 119 21.41 16.16 -22.90
N ALA A 120 21.22 16.09 -21.58
CA ALA A 120 22.18 16.59 -20.61
C ALA A 120 23.54 15.88 -20.69
N ASN A 121 23.55 14.54 -20.80
CA ASN A 121 24.79 13.81 -21.00
C ASN A 121 25.47 14.17 -22.32
N GLN A 122 24.68 14.44 -23.37
CA GLN A 122 25.22 14.85 -24.66
C GLN A 122 25.85 16.25 -24.60
N THR A 123 25.21 17.22 -23.93
CA THR A 123 25.77 18.57 -23.75
C THR A 123 27.05 18.53 -22.91
N ILE A 124 27.05 17.81 -21.80
CA ILE A 124 28.23 17.65 -20.92
C ILE A 124 29.43 17.08 -21.69
N ARG A 125 29.21 16.10 -22.58
CA ARG A 125 30.28 15.52 -23.41
C ARG A 125 30.80 16.47 -24.49
N ARG A 126 29.98 17.39 -25.00
CA ARG A 126 30.34 18.34 -26.06
C ARG A 126 31.17 19.51 -25.55
N HIS A 127 30.96 19.94 -24.31
CA HIS A 127 31.62 21.10 -23.73
C HIS A 127 32.75 20.71 -22.77
N LYS A 128 33.87 21.46 -22.84
CA LYS A 128 35.09 21.18 -22.07
C LYS A 128 35.15 21.92 -20.73
N THR A 129 34.66 23.16 -20.68
CA THR A 129 34.65 23.99 -19.47
C THR A 129 33.32 23.87 -18.74
N ASP A 130 33.34 23.98 -17.41
CA ASP A 130 32.15 23.85 -16.59
C ASP A 130 31.17 25.02 -16.83
N GLU A 131 31.69 26.24 -17.04
CA GLU A 131 30.89 27.40 -17.44
C GLU A 131 30.11 27.15 -18.74
N ALA A 132 30.77 26.56 -19.75
CA ALA A 132 30.11 26.25 -21.03
C ALA A 132 29.10 25.11 -20.89
N ARG A 133 29.35 24.14 -19.99
CA ARG A 133 28.38 23.07 -19.68
C ARG A 133 27.15 23.63 -19.00
N ILE A 134 27.31 24.51 -18.00
CA ILE A 134 26.20 25.16 -17.29
C ILE A 134 25.38 26.01 -18.27
N ALA A 135 26.04 26.86 -19.06
CA ALA A 135 25.39 27.70 -20.07
C ALA A 135 24.61 26.88 -21.11
N ALA A 136 25.04 25.65 -21.42
CA ALA A 136 24.35 24.75 -22.35
C ALA A 136 23.23 23.91 -21.69
N LEU A 137 23.25 23.73 -20.36
CA LEU A 137 22.22 22.99 -19.62
C LEU A 137 21.00 23.86 -19.27
N VAL A 138 21.20 25.16 -19.02
CA VAL A 138 20.10 26.08 -18.69
C VAL A 138 19.01 26.13 -19.78
N PRO A 139 19.34 26.23 -21.10
CA PRO A 139 18.33 26.16 -22.17
C PRO A 139 17.59 24.82 -22.26
N LEU A 140 18.14 23.73 -21.71
CA LEU A 140 17.46 22.43 -21.64
C LEU A 140 16.46 22.33 -20.47
N GLY A 141 16.33 23.39 -19.66
CA GLY A 141 15.39 23.46 -18.55
C GLY A 141 15.98 23.13 -17.18
N PHE A 142 17.30 23.01 -17.07
CA PHE A 142 17.98 22.84 -15.77
C PHE A 142 18.18 24.20 -15.09
N THR A 143 18.02 24.24 -13.76
CA THR A 143 18.48 25.40 -12.98
C THR A 143 20.00 25.38 -12.88
N GLU A 144 20.62 26.54 -12.63
CA GLU A 144 22.08 26.63 -12.43
C GLU A 144 22.57 25.70 -11.31
N ALA A 145 21.80 25.60 -10.21
CA ALA A 145 22.10 24.68 -9.12
C ALA A 145 22.06 23.20 -9.55
N GLN A 146 21.06 22.80 -10.34
CA GLN A 146 20.97 21.43 -10.87
C GLN A 146 22.11 21.14 -11.87
N ALA A 147 22.48 22.11 -12.70
CA ALA A 147 23.58 21.97 -13.64
C ALA A 147 24.91 21.79 -12.91
N LEU A 148 25.17 22.57 -11.85
CA LEU A 148 26.35 22.45 -11.01
C LEU A 148 26.46 21.05 -10.37
N ASP A 149 25.37 20.56 -9.79
CA ASP A 149 25.34 19.22 -9.19
C ASP A 149 25.57 18.11 -10.24
N LEU A 150 24.99 18.27 -11.43
CA LEU A 150 25.13 17.30 -12.51
C LEU A 150 26.55 17.26 -13.10
N ILE A 151 27.26 18.38 -13.09
CA ILE A 151 28.65 18.48 -13.59
C ILE A 151 29.66 18.00 -12.52
N LYS A 152 29.27 18.02 -11.24
CA LYS A 152 30.12 17.56 -10.15
C LYS A 152 30.49 16.08 -10.37
N PRO A 153 31.79 15.74 -10.41
CA PRO A 153 32.20 14.36 -10.57
C PRO A 153 31.79 13.50 -9.37
N ASP A 154 31.32 12.29 -9.67
CA ASP A 154 31.09 11.21 -8.70
C ASP A 154 32.40 10.74 -8.02
N TYR A 155 32.32 9.85 -7.02
CA TYR A 155 33.47 9.24 -6.34
C TYR A 155 34.43 8.49 -7.28
N ILE A 156 33.99 8.11 -8.50
CA ILE A 156 34.83 7.52 -9.57
C ILE A 156 35.12 8.54 -10.70
N GLY A 157 34.79 9.81 -10.52
CA GLY A 157 35.06 10.87 -11.50
C GLY A 157 34.10 10.91 -12.70
N ARG A 158 32.93 10.29 -12.60
CA ARG A 158 31.90 10.34 -13.65
C ARG A 158 31.13 11.64 -13.55
N VAL A 159 30.82 12.24 -14.70
CA VAL A 159 30.07 13.49 -14.80
C VAL A 159 28.77 13.25 -15.57
N GLY A 160 27.68 13.89 -15.15
CA GLY A 160 26.36 13.69 -15.69
C GLY A 160 25.63 12.48 -15.12
N TYR A 161 24.56 12.08 -15.80
CA TYR A 161 23.79 10.90 -15.42
C TYR A 161 24.58 9.62 -15.69
N ALA A 162 24.72 8.80 -14.66
CA ALA A 162 25.42 7.53 -14.78
C ALA A 162 24.71 6.55 -15.74
N PRO A 163 25.46 5.67 -16.44
CA PRO A 163 24.87 4.72 -17.39
C PRO A 163 23.80 3.80 -16.77
N PHE A 164 24.00 3.38 -15.52
CA PHE A 164 23.05 2.53 -14.82
C PHE A 164 21.72 3.24 -14.54
N THR A 165 21.73 4.56 -14.32
CA THR A 165 20.51 5.36 -14.12
C THR A 165 19.63 5.33 -15.37
N LEU A 166 20.22 5.57 -16.55
CA LEU A 166 19.54 5.50 -17.84
C LEU A 166 19.00 4.08 -18.15
N SER A 167 19.79 3.05 -17.82
CA SER A 167 19.40 1.65 -18.02
C SER A 167 18.21 1.25 -17.12
N ASN A 168 18.29 1.58 -15.83
CA ASN A 168 17.22 1.33 -14.86
C ASN A 168 15.93 2.07 -15.25
N HIS A 169 16.05 3.31 -15.71
CA HIS A 169 14.91 4.10 -16.18
C HIS A 169 14.26 3.50 -17.42
N ASN A 170 15.04 3.02 -18.41
CA ASN A 170 14.51 2.28 -19.55
C ASN A 170 13.78 0.99 -19.12
N ALA A 171 14.33 0.23 -18.17
CA ALA A 171 13.68 -0.97 -17.65
C ALA A 171 12.34 -0.64 -16.97
N ASN A 172 12.28 0.45 -16.21
CA ASN A 172 11.04 0.93 -15.60
C ASN A 172 10.01 1.36 -16.66
N MET A 173 10.40 2.12 -17.68
CA MET A 173 9.51 2.49 -18.78
C MET A 173 8.95 1.26 -19.48
N ARG A 174 9.79 0.25 -19.75
CA ARG A 174 9.34 -1.02 -20.34
C ARG A 174 8.28 -1.72 -19.47
N ARG A 175 8.49 -1.82 -18.15
CA ARG A 175 7.51 -2.40 -17.22
C ARG A 175 6.17 -1.65 -17.25
N VAL A 176 6.22 -0.32 -17.32
CA VAL A 176 4.99 0.50 -17.42
C VAL A 176 4.28 0.26 -18.76
N LYS A 177 5.01 0.15 -19.87
CA LYS A 177 4.44 -0.19 -21.19
C LYS A 177 3.78 -1.57 -21.18
N GLU A 178 4.46 -2.58 -20.66
CA GLU A 178 3.91 -3.94 -20.50
C GLU A 178 2.63 -3.90 -19.66
N ARG A 179 2.63 -3.14 -18.55
CA ARG A 179 1.45 -2.98 -17.69
C ARG A 179 0.28 -2.28 -18.39
N ILE A 180 0.53 -1.27 -19.22
CA ILE A 180 -0.52 -0.61 -20.02
C ILE A 180 -1.14 -1.61 -20.98
N ALA A 181 -0.32 -2.36 -21.72
CA ALA A 181 -0.80 -3.38 -22.66
C ALA A 181 -1.63 -4.47 -21.96
N GLU A 182 -1.21 -4.93 -20.77
CA GLU A 182 -1.98 -5.88 -19.95
C GLU A 182 -3.38 -5.36 -19.62
N LEU A 183 -3.49 -4.08 -19.24
CA LEU A 183 -4.78 -3.47 -18.87
C LEU A 183 -5.64 -3.18 -20.10
N GLU A 184 -5.05 -2.81 -21.23
CA GLU A 184 -5.76 -2.65 -22.50
C GLU A 184 -6.36 -3.99 -22.96
N HIS A 185 -5.57 -5.07 -22.93
CA HIS A 185 -6.07 -6.42 -23.20
C HIS A 185 -7.11 -6.89 -22.18
N ALA A 186 -7.02 -6.44 -20.92
CA ALA A 186 -8.03 -6.74 -19.93
C ALA A 186 -9.35 -6.01 -20.22
N ALA A 187 -9.29 -4.78 -20.73
CA ALA A 187 -10.47 -3.98 -21.06
C ALA A 187 -11.25 -4.53 -22.26
N THR A 188 -10.62 -5.30 -23.15
CA THR A 188 -11.32 -5.98 -24.26
C THR A 188 -12.06 -7.25 -23.85
N ARG A 189 -11.96 -7.69 -22.58
CA ARG A 189 -12.64 -8.89 -22.12
C ARG A 189 -14.15 -8.67 -22.08
N GLN A 190 -14.88 -9.69 -22.47
CA GLN A 190 -16.34 -9.69 -22.42
C GLN A 190 -16.83 -10.29 -21.11
N HIS A 191 -17.98 -9.80 -20.65
CA HIS A 191 -18.70 -10.42 -19.55
C HIS A 191 -19.06 -11.86 -19.93
N LYS A 192 -18.85 -12.79 -19.00
CA LYS A 192 -19.17 -14.20 -19.21
C LYS A 192 -19.88 -14.74 -17.98
N GLU A 193 -21.06 -15.29 -18.18
CA GLU A 193 -21.83 -15.93 -17.11
C GLU A 193 -22.26 -17.32 -17.56
N GLU A 194 -22.03 -18.32 -16.72
CA GLU A 194 -22.38 -19.69 -16.97
C GLU A 194 -23.05 -20.28 -15.73
N GLN A 195 -24.31 -20.71 -15.88
CA GLN A 195 -25.02 -21.45 -14.86
C GLN A 195 -24.55 -22.91 -14.86
N ALA A 196 -24.16 -23.40 -13.68
CA ALA A 196 -23.80 -24.79 -13.45
C ALA A 196 -24.69 -25.38 -12.35
N GLU A 197 -24.57 -26.68 -12.11
CA GLU A 197 -25.30 -27.35 -11.04
C GLU A 197 -24.79 -26.85 -9.68
N GLY A 198 -25.67 -26.17 -8.94
CA GLY A 198 -25.39 -25.65 -7.59
C GLY A 198 -24.58 -24.35 -7.51
N TYR A 199 -24.15 -23.77 -8.63
CA TYR A 199 -23.48 -22.45 -8.64
C TYR A 199 -23.57 -21.70 -9.97
N THR A 200 -23.42 -20.38 -9.92
CA THR A 200 -23.24 -19.52 -11.09
C THR A 200 -21.78 -19.06 -11.16
N TYR A 201 -21.13 -19.29 -12.30
CA TYR A 201 -19.80 -18.78 -12.60
C TYR A 201 -19.89 -17.47 -13.37
N ARG A 202 -19.19 -16.43 -12.92
CA ARG A 202 -19.19 -15.11 -13.56
C ARG A 202 -17.78 -14.53 -13.74
N GLU A 203 -17.44 -14.13 -14.95
CA GLU A 203 -16.29 -13.28 -15.27
C GLU A 203 -16.82 -11.88 -15.53
N ASP A 204 -16.40 -10.95 -14.68
CA ASP A 204 -16.90 -9.59 -14.63
C ASP A 204 -15.72 -8.62 -14.87
N PRO A 205 -15.48 -8.22 -16.14
CA PRO A 205 -14.41 -7.29 -16.47
C PRO A 205 -14.60 -5.90 -15.84
N GLU A 206 -15.85 -5.45 -15.66
CA GLU A 206 -16.17 -4.15 -15.07
C GLU A 206 -15.77 -4.09 -13.59
N GLU A 207 -16.09 -5.14 -12.83
CA GLU A 207 -15.63 -5.27 -11.45
C GLU A 207 -14.19 -5.79 -11.33
N ASN A 208 -13.57 -6.21 -12.44
CA ASN A 208 -12.26 -6.84 -12.50
C ASN A 208 -12.21 -8.10 -11.60
N ARG A 209 -13.26 -8.94 -11.64
CA ARG A 209 -13.40 -10.13 -10.77
C ARG A 209 -13.86 -11.38 -11.52
N VAL A 210 -13.42 -12.53 -11.01
CA VAL A 210 -13.99 -13.85 -11.28
C VAL A 210 -14.75 -14.29 -10.04
N MET A 211 -15.99 -14.75 -10.20
CA MET A 211 -16.91 -15.03 -9.10
C MET A 211 -17.55 -16.41 -9.21
N PHE A 212 -17.75 -17.04 -8.07
CA PHE A 212 -18.64 -18.19 -7.89
C PHE A 212 -19.75 -17.80 -6.91
N ILE A 213 -20.99 -17.88 -7.38
CA ILE A 213 -22.20 -17.54 -6.63
C ILE A 213 -22.93 -18.85 -6.32
N PHE A 214 -23.32 -19.06 -5.06
CA PHE A 214 -24.03 -20.24 -4.61
C PHE A 214 -25.33 -19.80 -3.93
N ASP A 215 -26.40 -20.59 -4.04
CA ASP A 215 -27.72 -20.29 -3.44
C ASP A 215 -27.74 -20.35 -1.90
N GLY A 216 -26.61 -20.72 -1.28
CA GLY A 216 -26.43 -20.77 0.15
C GLY A 216 -24.96 -20.99 0.53
N LYS A 217 -24.74 -21.34 1.80
CA LYS A 217 -23.40 -21.64 2.29
C LYS A 217 -22.95 -23.00 1.73
N PRO A 218 -21.96 -23.06 0.80
CA PRO A 218 -21.54 -24.33 0.21
C PRO A 218 -20.87 -25.22 1.27
N ALA A 219 -20.82 -26.52 1.00
CA ALA A 219 -20.19 -27.52 1.87
C ALA A 219 -18.71 -27.19 2.16
N GLU A 220 -18.18 -27.69 3.27
CA GLU A 220 -16.82 -27.32 3.73
C GLU A 220 -15.72 -27.72 2.74
N ASN A 221 -15.84 -28.89 2.09
CA ASN A 221 -14.94 -29.34 1.03
C ASN A 221 -14.89 -28.36 -0.16
N VAL A 222 -16.05 -27.85 -0.60
CA VAL A 222 -16.15 -26.84 -1.66
C VAL A 222 -15.48 -25.53 -1.23
N ARG A 223 -15.69 -25.10 0.02
CA ARG A 223 -15.02 -23.90 0.56
C ARG A 223 -13.50 -24.07 0.60
N GLN A 224 -13.02 -25.26 0.95
CA GLN A 224 -11.58 -25.55 0.99
C GLN A 224 -10.97 -25.54 -0.41
N LEU A 225 -11.66 -26.11 -1.41
CA LEU A 225 -11.26 -26.05 -2.81
C LEU A 225 -11.18 -24.60 -3.32
N LEU A 226 -12.19 -23.77 -3.02
CA LEU A 226 -12.17 -22.36 -3.41
C LEU A 226 -10.99 -21.61 -2.77
N LYS A 227 -10.75 -21.84 -1.47
CA LYS A 227 -9.63 -21.22 -0.74
C LYS A 227 -8.27 -21.67 -1.27
N SER A 228 -8.08 -22.96 -1.58
CA SER A 228 -6.82 -23.48 -2.12
C SER A 228 -6.47 -22.86 -3.48
N HIS A 229 -7.49 -22.50 -4.26
CA HIS A 229 -7.35 -21.77 -5.51
C HIS A 229 -7.38 -20.23 -5.37
N GLY A 230 -7.34 -19.72 -4.14
CA GLY A 230 -7.19 -18.28 -3.85
C GLY A 230 -8.47 -17.45 -3.98
N PHE A 231 -9.64 -18.09 -4.07
CA PHE A 231 -10.92 -17.38 -3.99
C PHE A 231 -11.26 -17.02 -2.55
N LYS A 232 -11.77 -15.81 -2.35
CA LYS A 232 -12.14 -15.28 -1.02
C LYS A 232 -13.62 -14.93 -1.00
N TRP A 233 -14.29 -15.23 0.11
CA TRP A 233 -15.67 -14.82 0.31
C TRP A 233 -15.79 -13.29 0.38
N SER A 234 -16.70 -12.71 -0.40
CA SER A 234 -17.05 -11.29 -0.36
C SER A 234 -18.48 -11.15 0.15
N PRO A 235 -18.69 -10.73 1.42
CA PRO A 235 -20.02 -10.58 1.99
C PRO A 235 -20.90 -9.60 1.21
N THR A 236 -20.32 -8.51 0.69
CA THR A 236 -21.03 -7.49 -0.07
C THR A 236 -21.50 -7.98 -1.44
N ARG A 237 -20.92 -9.06 -1.97
CA ARG A 237 -21.30 -9.66 -3.26
C ARG A 237 -22.08 -10.96 -3.11
N GLY A 238 -22.10 -11.54 -1.92
CA GLY A 238 -22.62 -12.90 -1.73
C GLY A 238 -21.87 -13.96 -2.56
N ALA A 239 -20.60 -13.74 -2.88
CA ALA A 239 -19.85 -14.58 -3.82
C ALA A 239 -18.41 -14.86 -3.36
N TRP A 240 -17.86 -15.96 -3.85
CA TRP A 240 -16.43 -16.26 -3.76
C TRP A 240 -15.70 -15.60 -4.93
N VAL A 241 -14.82 -14.64 -4.63
CA VAL A 241 -14.23 -13.75 -5.63
C VAL A 241 -12.71 -13.84 -5.67
N ARG A 242 -12.16 -13.59 -6.85
CA ARG A 242 -10.74 -13.36 -7.10
C ARG A 242 -10.57 -12.29 -8.17
N GLN A 243 -9.48 -11.52 -8.11
CA GLN A 243 -9.17 -10.55 -9.18
C GLN A 243 -8.96 -11.27 -10.51
N ILE A 244 -9.59 -10.78 -11.59
CA ILE A 244 -9.44 -11.38 -12.92
C ILE A 244 -8.01 -11.19 -13.42
N THR A 245 -7.32 -12.31 -13.57
CA THR A 245 -5.94 -12.43 -14.06
C THR A 245 -5.87 -13.74 -14.84
N GLY A 246 -4.86 -13.93 -15.69
CA GLY A 246 -4.69 -15.20 -16.40
C GLY A 246 -4.64 -16.40 -15.44
N ASN A 247 -3.95 -16.26 -14.31
CA ASN A 247 -3.91 -17.26 -13.24
C ASN A 247 -5.28 -17.47 -12.56
N ALA A 248 -6.07 -16.42 -12.36
CA ALA A 248 -7.41 -16.56 -11.78
C ALA A 248 -8.36 -17.33 -12.71
N LEU A 249 -8.26 -17.13 -14.02
CA LEU A 249 -9.06 -17.87 -15.01
C LEU A 249 -8.65 -19.35 -15.05
N PHE A 250 -7.35 -19.64 -14.99
CA PHE A 250 -6.86 -21.01 -14.86
C PHE A 250 -7.36 -21.66 -13.56
N ALA A 251 -7.22 -20.97 -12.44
CA ALA A 251 -7.69 -21.46 -11.15
C ALA A 251 -9.21 -21.67 -11.12
N ALA A 252 -10.00 -20.79 -11.76
CA ALA A 252 -11.43 -20.98 -11.91
C ALA A 252 -11.76 -22.26 -12.68
N ARG A 253 -11.01 -22.56 -13.76
CA ARG A 253 -11.16 -23.81 -14.50
C ARG A 253 -10.90 -25.03 -13.60
N CYS A 254 -9.83 -25.01 -12.80
CA CYS A 254 -9.53 -26.08 -11.86
C CYS A 254 -10.64 -26.26 -10.80
N VAL A 255 -11.16 -25.16 -10.24
CA VAL A 255 -12.27 -25.20 -9.29
C VAL A 255 -13.49 -25.83 -9.94
N ARG A 256 -13.86 -25.40 -11.17
CA ARG A 256 -15.02 -25.95 -11.88
C ARG A 256 -14.90 -27.45 -12.13
N GLN A 257 -13.71 -27.92 -12.48
CA GLN A 257 -13.43 -29.35 -12.64
C GLN A 257 -13.58 -30.08 -11.29
N GLY A 258 -12.95 -29.58 -10.23
CA GLY A 258 -13.06 -30.19 -8.91
C GLY A 258 -14.49 -30.18 -8.35
N LEU A 259 -15.30 -29.18 -8.70
CA LEU A 259 -16.73 -29.17 -8.35
C LEU A 259 -17.51 -30.25 -9.10
N ALA A 260 -17.23 -30.45 -10.39
CA ALA A 260 -17.86 -31.50 -11.18
C ALA A 260 -17.52 -32.92 -10.64
N GLU A 261 -16.29 -33.12 -10.16
CA GLU A 261 -15.85 -34.36 -9.52
C GLU A 261 -16.50 -34.60 -8.16
N LEU A 262 -16.91 -33.55 -7.44
CA LEU A 262 -17.60 -33.65 -6.14
C LEU A 262 -19.12 -33.84 -6.27
N SER A 263 -19.69 -33.49 -7.43
CA SER A 263 -21.11 -33.71 -7.74
C SER A 263 -21.40 -35.05 -8.42
N ALA A 264 -20.36 -35.74 -8.91
CA ALA A 264 -20.44 -37.08 -9.49
C ALA A 264 -20.44 -38.18 -8.41
#